data_AF-A0A0J8TVQ5-F1
#
_entry.id   AF-A0A0J8TVQ5-F1
#
_cell.length_a   1.000
_cell.length_b   1.000
_cell.length_c   1.000
_cell.angle_alpha   90.00
_cell.angle_beta   90.00
_cell.angle_gamma   90.00
#
_symmetry.space_group_name_H-M   'P 1'
#
loop_
_entity.id
_entity.type
_entity.pdbx_description
1 polymer ?
#
loop_
_entity_poly.entity_id
_entity_poly.type
_entity_poly.pdbx_seq_one_letter_code
_entity_poly.pdbx_strand_id
1 'polypeptide(L)'
;MDNINFDSLDTESMAFLEEARRLINDWVSKPNLGLIIVKRKEEYVNIPSAEKRSANQPGINNYQKRLIHQLVRSDYPDLVSIGRAMFVQIVKYDKKRELNVQEGRMRQVRERIYNQTGFRWIVEAITGGDLSRLSSDAFADSSRDPHGRKQKAFGHIDYLQAKLKSKRLVLVGHNIFTDLVNFYKCFIGGLPDKVEEFLGNVHELFPMIVDTKYLATHDCGSALPSSALEELDESLRFRELPTFTTDAQHTKYVDEKPVHEAGYDSLMTARVFLRLVSQLNAKAVVTEGASEQASCDGEGGGVSLDTGDILARGLDIPSSRPVEETLVIRERECSQTPVTVTRQQPVIAHATRFDILADQPDDISEYLRSDDDSVEEDLFLTSGGDLTIDSKIKHGKLIPRLDNEFWKVYGNKLRMFGIAERFCELRLHDK
;
A
#
# COMPACT_ATOMS: atom_id res chain seq x y z
N MET A 1 -8.82 -5.02 34.54
CA MET A 1 -9.71 -6.19 34.57
C MET A 1 -9.86 -6.54 36.03
N ASP A 2 -11.08 -6.43 36.53
CA ASP A 2 -11.34 -6.37 37.96
C ASP A 2 -11.15 -7.72 38.65
N ASN A 3 -10.76 -7.66 39.93
CA ASN A 3 -10.66 -8.81 40.83
C ASN A 3 -12.03 -9.51 40.94
N ILE A 4 -12.03 -10.81 41.24
CA ILE A 4 -13.27 -11.58 41.43
C ILE A 4 -14.05 -10.92 42.58
N ASN A 5 -15.26 -10.43 42.28
CA ASN A 5 -16.21 -10.08 43.32
C ASN A 5 -16.92 -11.35 43.77
N PHE A 6 -16.32 -12.02 44.75
CA PHE A 6 -16.83 -13.29 45.31
C PHE A 6 -18.26 -13.16 45.87
N ASP A 7 -18.70 -11.95 46.23
CA ASP A 7 -20.04 -11.69 46.78
C ASP A 7 -21.14 -11.67 45.71
N SER A 8 -20.77 -11.72 44.42
CA SER A 8 -21.70 -11.69 43.29
C SER A 8 -21.86 -13.03 42.55
N LEU A 9 -21.18 -14.07 43.02
CA LEU A 9 -21.19 -15.40 42.39
C LEU A 9 -22.34 -16.26 42.91
N ASP A 10 -22.93 -17.04 42.02
CA ASP A 10 -23.90 -18.07 42.34
C ASP A 10 -23.24 -19.25 43.09
N THR A 11 -24.05 -20.01 43.83
CA THR A 11 -23.61 -21.13 44.66
C THR A 11 -22.87 -22.22 43.87
N GLU A 12 -23.25 -22.44 42.60
CA GLU A 12 -22.61 -23.44 41.73
C GLU A 12 -21.21 -22.98 41.30
N SER A 13 -21.06 -21.72 40.91
CA SER A 13 -19.74 -21.12 40.60
C SER A 13 -18.80 -21.10 41.80
N MET A 14 -19.32 -20.87 43.01
CA MET A 14 -18.53 -20.91 44.24
C MET A 14 -18.03 -22.33 44.54
N ALA A 15 -18.92 -23.33 44.49
CA ALA A 15 -18.54 -24.73 44.68
C ALA A 15 -17.50 -25.20 43.64
N PHE A 16 -17.62 -24.73 42.40
CA PHE A 16 -16.65 -25.00 41.34
C PHE A 16 -15.27 -24.38 41.62
N LEU A 17 -15.22 -23.12 42.08
CA LEU A 17 -13.98 -22.46 42.45
C LEU A 17 -13.31 -23.06 43.69
N GLU A 18 -14.09 -23.50 44.68
CA GLU A 18 -13.59 -24.21 45.86
C GLU A 18 -12.95 -25.54 45.48
N GLU A 19 -13.59 -26.31 44.59
CA GLU A 19 -13.01 -27.54 44.05
C GLU A 19 -11.72 -27.25 43.26
N ALA A 20 -11.71 -26.19 42.45
CA ALA A 20 -10.52 -25.76 41.73
C ALA A 20 -9.37 -25.41 42.69
N ARG A 21 -9.63 -24.63 43.75
CA ARG A 21 -8.65 -24.32 44.81
C ARG A 21 -8.14 -25.58 45.49
N ARG A 22 -9.02 -26.52 45.83
CA ARG A 22 -8.65 -27.80 46.47
C ARG A 22 -7.69 -28.60 45.59
N LEU A 23 -7.97 -28.70 44.28
CA LEU A 23 -7.11 -29.41 43.33
C LEU A 23 -5.73 -28.74 43.18
N ILE A 24 -5.68 -27.41 43.14
CA ILE A 24 -4.41 -26.66 43.07
C ILE A 24 -3.60 -26.90 44.34
N ASN A 25 -4.20 -26.73 45.51
CA ASN A 25 -3.52 -26.88 46.80
C ASN A 25 -3.01 -28.31 47.02
N ASP A 26 -3.79 -29.33 46.65
CA ASP A 26 -3.36 -30.73 46.69
C ASP A 26 -2.15 -30.97 45.78
N TRP A 27 -2.16 -30.42 44.56
CA TRP A 27 -1.02 -30.52 43.64
C TRP A 27 0.23 -29.78 44.15
N VAL A 28 0.08 -28.57 44.69
CA VAL A 28 1.20 -27.80 45.25
C VAL A 28 1.81 -28.53 46.44
N SER A 29 0.98 -29.08 47.34
CA SER A 29 1.38 -29.71 48.59
C SER A 29 2.03 -31.10 48.43
N LYS A 30 1.84 -31.78 47.29
CA LYS A 30 2.45 -33.10 47.05
C LYS A 30 3.98 -33.03 47.06
N PRO A 31 4.68 -33.76 47.95
CA PRO A 31 6.15 -33.78 47.95
C PRO A 31 6.69 -34.46 46.69
N ASN A 32 7.83 -33.99 46.19
CA ASN A 32 8.60 -34.66 45.12
C ASN A 32 9.25 -35.94 45.68
N LEU A 33 8.48 -36.99 45.94
CA LEU A 33 9.03 -38.29 46.30
C LEU A 33 9.60 -38.96 45.05
N GLY A 34 10.90 -38.79 44.82
CA GLY A 34 11.67 -39.50 43.81
C GLY A 34 11.93 -40.97 44.18
N LEU A 35 10.88 -41.74 44.50
CA LEU A 35 11.00 -43.18 44.70
C LEU A 35 10.42 -43.91 43.49
N ILE A 36 11.24 -44.81 42.93
CA ILE A 36 11.20 -45.47 41.61
C ILE A 36 9.87 -46.15 41.21
N ILE A 37 8.86 -46.21 42.08
CA ILE A 37 7.62 -46.97 41.87
C ILE A 37 6.35 -46.08 41.84
N VAL A 38 6.43 -44.80 42.23
CA VAL A 38 5.29 -43.88 42.20
C VAL A 38 5.47 -42.87 41.06
N LYS A 39 4.45 -42.72 40.22
CA LYS A 39 4.40 -41.78 39.08
C LYS A 39 5.05 -40.43 39.46
N ARG A 40 6.03 -39.97 38.66
CA ARG A 40 6.65 -38.64 38.79
C ARG A 40 5.57 -37.58 39.03
N LYS A 41 5.80 -36.65 39.97
CA LYS A 41 4.90 -35.51 40.19
C LYS A 41 4.70 -34.80 38.84
N GLU A 42 3.47 -34.77 38.35
CA GLU A 42 3.14 -34.08 37.12
C GLU A 42 3.46 -32.59 37.29
N GLU A 43 4.15 -31.98 36.31
CA GLU A 43 4.55 -30.56 36.34
C GLU A 43 3.36 -29.60 36.19
N TYR A 44 2.15 -30.14 36.10
CA TYR A 44 0.91 -29.42 35.88
C TYR A 44 -0.26 -30.07 36.63
N VAL A 45 -1.36 -29.33 36.77
CA VAL A 45 -2.67 -29.86 37.19
C VAL A 45 -3.74 -29.39 36.22
N ASN A 46 -4.67 -30.28 35.83
CA ASN A 46 -5.76 -29.96 34.93
C ASN A 46 -7.06 -29.76 35.71
N ILE A 47 -7.80 -28.69 35.40
CA ILE A 47 -9.09 -28.36 35.98
C ILE A 47 -10.14 -28.32 34.86
N PRO A 48 -11.14 -29.22 34.85
CA PRO A 48 -11.39 -30.29 35.82
C PRO A 48 -10.43 -31.48 35.60
N SER A 49 -10.26 -32.31 36.64
CA SER A 49 -9.38 -33.49 36.62
C SER A 49 -9.73 -34.47 35.50
N ALA A 50 -8.75 -35.29 35.08
CA ALA A 50 -8.90 -36.27 34.01
C ALA A 50 -10.11 -37.21 34.18
N GLU A 51 -10.36 -37.64 35.41
CA GLU A 51 -11.47 -38.54 35.77
C GLU A 51 -12.83 -37.90 35.55
N LYS A 52 -12.97 -36.60 35.83
CA LYS A 52 -14.21 -35.84 35.61
C LYS A 52 -14.45 -35.49 34.13
N ARG A 53 -13.46 -35.70 33.26
CA ARG A 53 -13.60 -35.55 31.79
C ARG A 53 -14.11 -36.84 31.12
N SER A 54 -14.07 -37.98 31.80
CA SER A 54 -14.47 -39.28 31.25
C SER A 54 -15.79 -39.74 31.84
N ALA A 55 -16.88 -39.16 31.33
CA ALA A 55 -18.26 -39.69 31.35
C ALA A 55 -19.21 -38.56 30.91
N ASN A 56 -19.58 -38.50 29.63
CA ASN A 56 -20.72 -37.75 29.08
C ASN A 56 -21.00 -36.29 29.53
N GLN A 57 -20.05 -35.59 30.16
CA GLN A 57 -20.21 -34.18 30.51
C GLN A 57 -19.43 -33.29 29.52
N PRO A 58 -20.04 -32.17 29.05
CA PRO A 58 -19.29 -31.16 28.32
C PRO A 58 -18.16 -30.64 29.22
N GLY A 59 -16.99 -30.38 28.64
CA GLY A 59 -15.88 -29.75 29.37
C GLY A 59 -16.29 -28.38 29.94
N ILE A 60 -15.37 -27.69 30.60
CA ILE A 60 -15.69 -26.39 31.22
C ILE A 60 -16.03 -25.32 30.17
N ASN A 61 -17.06 -24.53 30.48
CA ASN A 61 -17.51 -23.43 29.62
C ASN A 61 -16.57 -22.19 29.74
N ASN A 62 -16.73 -21.22 28.83
CA ASN A 62 -15.86 -20.02 28.81
C ASN A 62 -15.96 -19.16 30.08
N TYR A 63 -17.12 -19.17 30.75
CA TYR A 63 -17.30 -18.47 32.02
C TYR A 63 -16.50 -19.14 33.16
N GLN A 64 -16.58 -20.46 33.29
CA GLN A 64 -15.79 -21.26 34.23
C GLN A 64 -14.28 -21.16 33.97
N LYS A 65 -13.85 -21.17 32.69
CA LYS A 65 -12.45 -20.88 32.32
C LYS A 65 -12.01 -19.51 32.81
N ARG A 66 -12.85 -18.48 32.61
CA ARG A 66 -12.57 -17.11 33.09
C ARG A 66 -12.40 -17.08 34.60
N LEU A 67 -13.28 -17.75 35.35
CA LEU A 67 -13.21 -17.84 36.81
C LEU A 67 -11.90 -18.51 37.27
N ILE A 68 -11.47 -19.60 36.62
CA ILE A 68 -10.18 -20.25 36.95
C ILE A 68 -9.00 -19.30 36.65
N HIS A 69 -8.99 -18.64 35.50
CA HIS A 69 -7.93 -17.68 35.15
C HIS A 69 -7.84 -16.52 36.17
N GLN A 70 -8.98 -16.02 36.63
CA GLN A 70 -9.03 -14.97 37.65
C GLN A 70 -8.58 -15.50 39.02
N LEU A 71 -8.98 -16.72 39.39
CA LEU A 71 -8.58 -17.38 40.64
C LEU A 71 -7.06 -17.55 40.70
N VAL A 72 -6.48 -18.15 39.65
CA VAL A 72 -5.02 -18.36 39.59
C VAL A 72 -4.26 -17.05 39.65
N ARG A 73 -4.74 -16.01 38.95
CA ARG A 73 -4.11 -14.69 38.95
C ARG A 73 -4.15 -13.98 40.30
N SER A 74 -5.23 -14.17 41.08
CA SER A 74 -5.42 -13.48 42.37
C SER A 74 -4.77 -14.22 43.54
N ASP A 75 -4.98 -15.53 43.61
CA ASP A 75 -4.60 -16.33 44.78
C ASP A 75 -3.24 -17.05 44.62
N TYR A 76 -2.72 -17.18 43.40
CA TYR A 76 -1.53 -18.00 43.10
C TYR A 76 -0.52 -17.28 42.19
N PRO A 77 0.24 -16.28 42.70
CA PRO A 77 1.16 -15.48 41.89
C PRO A 77 2.30 -16.29 41.23
N ASP A 78 2.69 -17.42 41.84
CA ASP A 78 3.76 -18.31 41.33
C ASP A 78 3.26 -19.35 40.33
N LEU A 79 1.98 -19.30 39.93
CA LEU A 79 1.35 -20.24 39.00
C LEU A 79 0.82 -19.52 37.76
N VAL A 80 0.73 -20.26 36.65
CA VAL A 80 0.16 -19.79 35.39
C VAL A 80 -0.93 -20.74 34.94
N SER A 81 -2.07 -20.17 34.56
CA SER A 81 -3.20 -20.88 33.97
C SER A 81 -3.18 -20.81 32.44
N ILE A 82 -3.23 -21.97 31.77
CA ILE A 82 -3.25 -22.14 30.31
C ILE A 82 -4.61 -22.73 29.91
N GLY A 83 -5.38 -21.98 29.12
CA GLY A 83 -6.68 -22.46 28.63
C GLY A 83 -6.50 -23.56 27.58
N ARG A 84 -7.28 -24.64 27.68
CA ARG A 84 -7.42 -25.69 26.66
C ARG A 84 -8.89 -25.81 26.26
N ALA A 85 -9.19 -26.61 25.23
CA ALA A 85 -10.55 -26.74 24.70
C ALA A 85 -11.57 -27.18 25.78
N MET A 86 -11.23 -28.16 26.61
CA MET A 86 -12.15 -28.76 27.59
C MET A 86 -11.74 -28.56 29.06
N PHE A 87 -10.60 -27.95 29.33
CA PHE A 87 -10.02 -27.78 30.68
C PHE A 87 -9.07 -26.58 30.72
N VAL A 88 -8.68 -26.15 31.92
CA VAL A 88 -7.56 -25.22 32.15
C VAL A 88 -6.42 -26.01 32.78
N GLN A 89 -5.23 -25.90 32.22
CA GLN A 89 -4.01 -26.49 32.75
C GLN A 89 -3.28 -25.45 33.59
N ILE A 90 -2.88 -25.79 34.80
CA ILE A 90 -2.13 -24.91 35.70
C ILE A 90 -0.71 -25.46 35.81
N VAL A 91 0.27 -24.58 35.59
CA VAL A 91 1.70 -24.88 35.61
C VAL A 91 2.41 -23.91 36.54
N LYS A 92 3.64 -24.23 36.94
CA LYS A 92 4.49 -23.27 37.67
C LYS A 92 4.87 -22.10 36.77
N TYR A 93 4.98 -20.91 37.35
CA TYR A 93 5.50 -19.73 36.68
C TYR A 93 6.97 -19.94 36.32
N ASP A 94 7.28 -19.77 35.03
CA ASP A 94 8.64 -19.76 34.52
C ASP A 94 8.81 -18.50 33.69
N LYS A 95 9.64 -17.57 34.19
CA LYS A 95 9.90 -16.28 33.55
C LYS A 95 10.36 -16.43 32.10
N LYS A 96 11.22 -17.41 31.80
CA LYS A 96 11.75 -17.62 30.45
C LYS A 96 10.65 -18.10 29.50
N ARG A 97 9.83 -19.06 29.95
CA ARG A 97 8.68 -19.56 29.19
C ARG A 97 7.67 -18.44 28.91
N GLU A 98 7.29 -17.65 29.91
CA GLU A 98 6.28 -16.60 29.75
C GLU A 98 6.75 -15.50 28.79
N LEU A 99 8.03 -15.12 28.84
CA LEU A 99 8.62 -14.19 27.86
C LEU A 99 8.55 -14.77 26.45
N ASN A 100 8.94 -16.03 26.25
CA ASN A 100 8.87 -16.68 24.94
C ASN A 100 7.43 -16.77 24.40
N VAL A 101 6.45 -17.09 25.26
CA VAL A 101 5.03 -17.12 24.87
C VAL A 101 4.53 -15.73 24.49
N GLN A 102 4.90 -14.70 25.26
CA GLN A 102 4.54 -13.32 24.96
C GLN A 102 5.15 -12.85 23.63
N GLU A 103 6.42 -13.16 23.38
CA GLU A 103 7.08 -12.88 22.12
C GLU A 103 6.45 -13.63 20.95
N GLY A 104 6.12 -14.92 21.12
CA GLY A 104 5.44 -15.73 20.11
C GLY A 104 4.08 -15.15 19.74
N ARG A 105 3.26 -14.77 20.74
CA ARG A 105 1.97 -14.09 20.51
C ARG A 105 2.14 -12.75 19.80
N MET A 106 3.13 -11.96 20.22
CA MET A 106 3.43 -10.69 19.56
C MET A 106 3.84 -10.89 18.09
N ARG A 107 4.62 -11.93 17.81
CA ARG A 107 5.03 -12.32 16.45
C ARG A 107 3.82 -12.71 15.59
N GLN A 108 2.96 -13.59 16.09
CA GLN A 108 1.75 -14.01 15.37
C GLN A 108 0.80 -12.84 15.09
N VAL A 109 0.60 -11.95 16.06
CA VAL A 109 -0.23 -10.74 15.85
C VAL A 109 0.41 -9.85 14.79
N ARG A 110 1.72 -9.64 14.83
CA ARG A 110 2.44 -8.86 13.81
C ARG A 110 2.33 -9.49 12.42
N GLU A 111 2.48 -10.81 12.32
CA GLU A 111 2.34 -11.54 11.06
C GLU A 111 0.92 -11.43 10.50
N ARG A 112 -0.12 -11.51 11.36
CA ARG A 112 -1.51 -11.29 10.94
C ARG A 112 -1.74 -9.86 10.42
N ILE A 113 -1.21 -8.85 11.12
CA ILE A 113 -1.28 -7.45 10.67
C ILE A 113 -0.60 -7.30 9.30
N TYR A 114 0.56 -7.93 9.14
CA TYR A 114 1.31 -7.89 7.89
C TYR A 114 0.53 -8.56 6.74
N ASN A 115 -0.03 -9.76 6.96
CA ASN A 115 -0.85 -10.44 5.96
C ASN A 115 -2.12 -9.65 5.59
N GLN A 116 -2.59 -8.78 6.48
CA GLN A 116 -3.72 -7.87 6.22
C GLN A 116 -3.32 -6.56 5.55
N THR A 117 -2.02 -6.25 5.42
CA THR A 117 -1.54 -5.00 4.81
C THR A 117 -1.95 -4.90 3.33
N GLY A 118 -2.05 -6.02 2.63
CA GLY A 118 -2.61 -6.07 1.27
C GLY A 118 -1.85 -5.16 0.30
N PHE A 119 -2.57 -4.37 -0.51
CA PHE A 119 -2.00 -3.49 -1.54
C PHE A 119 -1.02 -2.42 -1.00
N ARG A 120 -1.03 -2.15 0.31
CA ARG A 120 -0.19 -1.10 0.90
C ARG A 120 1.32 -1.33 0.69
N TRP A 121 1.82 -2.55 0.50
CA TRP A 121 3.25 -2.72 0.20
C TRP A 121 3.68 -2.07 -1.11
N ILE A 122 2.79 -1.97 -2.11
CA ILE A 122 3.05 -1.21 -3.34
C ILE A 122 3.16 0.27 -3.02
N VAL A 123 2.31 0.77 -2.13
CA VAL A 123 2.33 2.16 -1.65
C VAL A 123 3.64 2.48 -0.94
N GLU A 124 4.07 1.61 -0.02
CA GLU A 124 5.38 1.75 0.63
C GLU A 124 6.51 1.72 -0.41
N ALA A 125 6.44 0.84 -1.42
CA ALA A 125 7.46 0.76 -2.46
C ALA A 125 7.56 2.04 -3.30
N ILE A 126 6.43 2.62 -3.74
CA ILE A 126 6.44 3.81 -4.59
C ILE A 126 6.73 5.12 -3.82
N THR A 127 6.52 5.12 -2.50
CA THR A 127 6.79 6.28 -1.62
C THR A 127 8.17 6.19 -0.94
N GLY A 128 8.91 5.10 -1.12
CA GLY A 128 10.22 4.89 -0.49
C GLY A 128 10.13 4.48 0.99
N GLY A 129 9.01 3.89 1.40
CA GLY A 129 8.73 3.37 2.74
C GLY A 129 9.55 2.12 3.12
N ASP A 130 9.09 1.42 4.16
CA ASP A 130 9.77 0.24 4.69
C ASP A 130 9.26 -1.05 4.04
N LEU A 131 10.13 -1.72 3.28
CA LEU A 131 9.88 -3.01 2.64
C LEU A 131 10.61 -4.17 3.32
N SER A 132 11.32 -3.94 4.44
CA SER A 132 12.16 -4.95 5.11
C SER A 132 11.38 -6.16 5.59
N ARG A 133 10.05 -6.02 5.64
CA ARG A 133 9.10 -7.03 6.11
C ARG A 133 8.44 -7.78 4.98
N LEU A 134 8.74 -7.45 3.72
CA LEU A 134 8.23 -8.22 2.60
C LEU A 134 8.82 -9.63 2.64
N SER A 135 7.97 -10.64 2.74
CA SER A 135 8.45 -12.03 2.75
C SER A 135 9.10 -12.34 1.41
N SER A 136 10.20 -13.09 1.42
CA SER A 136 10.80 -13.62 0.19
C SER A 136 9.80 -14.46 -0.63
N ASP A 137 8.79 -15.02 0.04
CA ASP A 137 7.71 -15.75 -0.59
C ASP A 137 6.80 -14.85 -1.45
N ALA A 138 6.72 -13.54 -1.21
CA ALA A 138 5.97 -12.60 -2.06
C ALA A 138 6.59 -12.42 -3.46
N PHE A 139 7.89 -12.69 -3.59
CA PHE A 139 8.62 -12.67 -4.87
C PHE A 139 8.87 -14.06 -5.44
N ALA A 140 8.51 -15.11 -4.69
CA ALA A 140 8.59 -16.47 -5.19
C ALA A 140 7.42 -16.69 -6.15
N ASP A 141 7.72 -16.73 -7.45
CA ASP A 141 6.77 -17.22 -8.43
C ASP A 141 6.52 -18.71 -8.16
N SER A 142 5.43 -19.01 -7.45
CA SER A 142 4.99 -20.36 -7.08
C SER A 142 4.82 -21.26 -8.30
N SER A 143 4.74 -20.70 -9.51
CA SER A 143 4.55 -21.44 -10.75
C SER A 143 5.85 -21.86 -11.45
N ARG A 144 7.01 -21.27 -11.10
CA ARG A 144 8.24 -21.40 -11.90
C ARG A 144 9.43 -22.13 -11.25
N ASP A 145 9.44 -22.42 -9.94
CA ASP A 145 10.62 -23.09 -9.35
C ASP A 145 10.32 -23.89 -8.05
N PRO A 146 10.22 -25.24 -8.11
CA PRO A 146 9.95 -26.08 -6.94
C PRO A 146 11.17 -26.28 -6.00
N HIS A 147 12.40 -25.99 -6.46
CA HIS A 147 13.61 -26.41 -5.75
C HIS A 147 14.73 -25.35 -5.75
N GLY A 148 14.76 -24.50 -4.71
CA GLY A 148 16.04 -24.08 -4.12
C GLY A 148 16.56 -22.65 -4.36
N ARG A 149 15.72 -21.61 -4.41
CA ARG A 149 16.20 -20.20 -4.44
C ARG A 149 15.67 -19.26 -3.35
N LYS A 150 15.23 -19.78 -2.20
CA LYS A 150 14.84 -18.91 -1.07
C LYS A 150 16.01 -18.05 -0.54
N GLN A 151 17.25 -18.55 -0.63
CA GLN A 151 18.43 -17.82 -0.13
C GLN A 151 18.84 -16.61 -0.99
N LYS A 152 18.60 -16.63 -2.32
CA LYS A 152 18.94 -15.52 -3.23
C LYS A 152 17.91 -14.38 -3.24
N ALA A 153 16.76 -14.57 -2.59
CA ALA A 153 15.70 -13.57 -2.53
C ALA A 153 15.99 -12.44 -1.52
N PHE A 154 16.71 -12.72 -0.42
CA PHE A 154 16.93 -11.73 0.65
C PHE A 154 17.86 -10.59 0.24
N GLY A 155 19.03 -10.88 -0.36
CA GLY A 155 19.92 -9.84 -0.89
C GLY A 155 19.25 -9.00 -1.99
N HIS A 156 18.32 -9.61 -2.74
CA HIS A 156 17.53 -8.90 -3.73
C HIS A 156 16.56 -7.90 -3.10
N ILE A 157 15.94 -8.20 -1.95
CA ILE A 157 15.00 -7.28 -1.28
C ILE A 157 15.73 -6.08 -0.69
N ASP A 158 16.86 -6.29 0.00
CA ASP A 158 17.63 -5.19 0.56
C ASP A 158 18.18 -4.27 -0.55
N TYR A 159 18.67 -4.85 -1.66
CA TYR A 159 19.05 -4.12 -2.86
C TYR A 159 17.87 -3.34 -3.46
N LEU A 160 16.70 -3.98 -3.63
CA LEU A 160 15.51 -3.32 -4.18
C LEU A 160 15.03 -2.19 -3.28
N GLN A 161 15.04 -2.38 -1.97
CA GLN A 161 14.68 -1.34 -1.01
C GLN A 161 15.68 -0.18 -1.06
N ALA A 162 16.98 -0.46 -1.09
CA ALA A 162 18.01 0.57 -1.26
C ALA A 162 17.83 1.31 -2.60
N LYS A 163 17.52 0.60 -3.67
CA LYS A 163 17.27 1.16 -5.01
C LYS A 163 16.03 2.05 -5.02
N LEU A 164 14.92 1.63 -4.42
CA LEU A 164 13.69 2.41 -4.32
C LEU A 164 13.85 3.64 -3.41
N LYS A 165 14.64 3.51 -2.33
CA LYS A 165 14.97 4.65 -1.45
C LYS A 165 15.92 5.65 -2.11
N SER A 166 16.89 5.17 -2.89
CA SER A 166 17.86 6.02 -3.60
C SER A 166 17.26 6.70 -4.83
N LYS A 167 16.30 6.07 -5.51
CA LYS A 167 15.64 6.62 -6.71
C LYS A 167 14.21 7.04 -6.36
N ARG A 168 14.03 8.33 -6.07
CA ARG A 168 12.68 8.88 -5.87
C ARG A 168 11.98 8.95 -7.22
N LEU A 169 10.86 8.23 -7.34
CA LEU A 169 10.11 8.06 -8.57
C LEU A 169 9.45 9.38 -8.99
N VAL A 170 9.39 9.61 -10.31
CA VAL A 170 8.56 10.68 -10.88
C VAL A 170 7.15 10.15 -11.06
N LEU A 171 6.19 10.72 -10.33
CA LEU A 171 4.78 10.36 -10.47
C LEU A 171 4.14 11.17 -11.59
N VAL A 172 3.58 10.49 -12.58
CA VAL A 172 2.92 11.14 -13.72
C VAL A 172 1.43 10.81 -13.68
N GLY A 173 0.59 11.83 -13.84
CA GLY A 173 -0.86 11.65 -13.93
C GLY A 173 -1.52 12.65 -14.87
N HIS A 174 -2.82 12.49 -15.11
CA HIS A 174 -3.62 13.43 -15.88
C HIS A 174 -4.71 14.00 -14.99
N ASN A 175 -4.61 15.28 -14.61
CA ASN A 175 -5.50 15.90 -13.62
C ASN A 175 -5.49 15.16 -12.26
N ILE A 176 -4.29 14.81 -11.80
CA ILE A 176 -4.06 13.81 -10.75
C ILE A 176 -4.47 14.24 -9.33
N PHE A 177 -4.92 15.48 -9.13
CA PHE A 177 -5.20 16.02 -7.79
C PHE A 177 -6.18 15.15 -7.00
N THR A 178 -7.31 14.76 -7.59
CA THR A 178 -8.29 13.91 -6.91
C THR A 178 -7.79 12.49 -6.66
N ASP A 179 -6.93 11.98 -7.54
CA ASP A 179 -6.29 10.68 -7.36
C ASP A 179 -5.35 10.71 -6.15
N LEU A 180 -4.59 11.79 -5.98
CA LEU A 180 -3.72 12.01 -4.81
C LEU A 180 -4.53 12.10 -3.51
N VAL A 181 -5.67 12.79 -3.52
CA VAL A 181 -6.56 12.89 -2.34
C VAL A 181 -7.07 11.50 -1.95
N ASN A 182 -7.55 10.72 -2.91
CA ASN A 182 -8.03 9.36 -2.66
C ASN A 182 -6.90 8.42 -2.22
N PHE A 183 -5.73 8.50 -2.87
CA PHE A 183 -4.54 7.74 -2.53
C PHE A 183 -4.12 8.00 -1.07
N TYR A 184 -4.03 9.28 -0.68
CA TYR A 184 -3.65 9.67 0.66
C TYR A 184 -4.65 9.15 1.70
N LYS A 185 -5.95 9.37 1.46
CA LYS A 185 -7.02 8.93 2.35
C LYS A 185 -7.07 7.42 2.53
N CYS A 186 -6.81 6.67 1.46
CA CYS A 186 -6.88 5.21 1.46
C CYS A 186 -5.65 4.55 2.10
N PHE A 187 -4.45 5.09 1.85
CA PHE A 187 -3.21 4.36 2.16
C PHE A 187 -2.30 5.04 3.17
N ILE A 188 -2.42 6.36 3.36
CA ILE A 188 -1.53 7.14 4.23
C ILE A 188 -2.24 7.44 5.55
N GLY A 189 -3.40 8.11 5.52
CA GLY A 189 -4.13 8.47 6.72
C GLY A 189 -5.26 9.49 6.48
N GLY A 190 -5.75 10.07 7.57
CA GLY A 190 -6.74 11.15 7.50
C GLY A 190 -6.18 12.37 6.76
N LEU A 191 -6.99 12.98 5.88
CA LEU A 191 -6.63 14.21 5.19
C LEU A 191 -6.44 15.33 6.23
N PRO A 192 -5.41 16.20 6.07
CA PRO A 192 -5.24 17.35 6.94
C PRO A 192 -6.33 18.41 6.69
N ASP A 193 -6.50 19.33 7.64
CA ASP A 193 -7.54 20.37 7.58
C ASP A 193 -7.27 21.43 6.49
N LYS A 194 -6.00 21.56 6.06
CA LYS A 194 -5.55 22.58 5.11
C LYS A 194 -4.97 21.95 3.84
N VAL A 195 -5.29 22.54 2.69
CA VAL A 195 -4.81 22.07 1.38
C VAL A 195 -3.30 22.22 1.27
N GLU A 196 -2.72 23.26 1.85
CA GLU A 196 -1.28 23.51 1.85
C GLU A 196 -0.52 22.41 2.59
N GLU A 197 -1.07 21.94 3.72
CA GLU A 197 -0.50 20.82 4.48
C GLU A 197 -0.65 19.51 3.69
N PHE A 198 -1.79 19.29 3.05
CA PHE A 198 -1.98 18.14 2.16
C PHE A 198 -0.95 18.12 1.03
N LEU A 199 -0.74 19.24 0.34
CA LEU A 199 0.23 19.35 -0.75
C LEU A 199 1.67 19.15 -0.26
N GLY A 200 2.01 19.69 0.93
CA GLY A 200 3.30 19.45 1.57
C GLY A 200 3.53 17.98 1.88
N ASN A 201 2.56 17.31 2.50
CA ASN A 201 2.66 15.88 2.83
C ASN A 201 2.75 15.02 1.55
N VAL A 202 2.00 15.37 0.51
CA VAL A 202 2.09 14.68 -0.80
C VAL A 202 3.46 14.88 -1.43
N HIS A 203 4.05 16.07 -1.33
CA HIS A 203 5.38 16.34 -1.86
C HIS A 203 6.48 15.57 -1.12
N GLU A 204 6.32 15.34 0.20
CA GLU A 204 7.22 14.47 0.96
C GLU A 204 7.18 13.02 0.45
N LEU A 205 5.99 12.53 0.06
CA LEU A 205 5.80 11.20 -0.49
C LEU A 205 6.31 11.09 -1.94
N PHE A 206 6.02 12.10 -2.76
CA PHE A 206 6.34 12.16 -4.19
C PHE A 206 7.03 13.49 -4.52
N PRO A 207 8.37 13.54 -4.48
CA PRO A 207 9.13 14.78 -4.67
C PRO A 207 8.98 15.39 -6.06
N MET A 208 8.61 14.57 -7.05
CA MET A 208 8.34 15.05 -8.39
C MET A 208 7.03 14.45 -8.90
N ILE A 209 6.05 15.32 -9.08
CA ILE A 209 4.77 15.01 -9.73
C ILE A 209 4.66 15.82 -11.02
N VAL A 210 4.22 15.16 -12.10
CA VAL A 210 3.89 15.82 -13.35
C VAL A 210 2.42 15.58 -13.67
N ASP A 211 1.65 16.67 -13.74
CA ASP A 211 0.29 16.66 -14.24
C ASP A 211 0.30 16.96 -15.74
N THR A 212 0.01 15.95 -16.56
CA THR A 212 -0.06 16.08 -18.02
C THR A 212 -1.13 17.05 -18.50
N LYS A 213 -2.20 17.26 -17.72
CA LYS A 213 -3.21 18.26 -18.05
C LYS A 213 -2.67 19.66 -17.84
N TYR A 214 -1.90 19.89 -16.79
CA TYR A 214 -1.17 21.15 -16.59
C TYR A 214 -0.16 21.37 -17.72
N LEU A 215 0.65 20.34 -18.03
CA LEU A 215 1.62 20.36 -19.11
C LEU A 215 0.99 20.75 -20.46
N ALA A 216 -0.17 20.21 -20.79
CA ALA A 216 -0.87 20.50 -22.04
C ALA A 216 -1.50 21.90 -22.11
N THR A 217 -1.74 22.56 -20.98
CA THR A 217 -2.58 23.76 -20.89
C THR A 217 -1.90 24.98 -20.27
N HIS A 218 -0.61 24.87 -19.91
CA HIS A 218 0.18 25.96 -19.31
C HIS A 218 0.27 27.19 -20.22
N ASP A 219 0.63 26.99 -21.49
CA ASP A 219 0.85 28.08 -22.46
C ASP A 219 -0.38 28.38 -23.33
N CYS A 220 -1.50 27.71 -23.07
CA CYS A 220 -2.75 27.95 -23.78
C CYS A 220 -3.51 29.07 -23.07
N GLY A 221 -3.40 30.29 -23.59
CA GLY A 221 -3.98 31.51 -22.99
C GLY A 221 -5.49 31.45 -22.68
N SER A 222 -6.32 32.17 -23.44
CA SER A 222 -7.78 32.21 -23.21
C SER A 222 -8.55 31.12 -23.96
N ALA A 223 -7.93 30.48 -24.96
CA ALA A 223 -8.47 29.30 -25.61
C ALA A 223 -8.07 28.06 -24.81
N LEU A 224 -9.04 27.33 -24.28
CA LEU A 224 -8.85 26.00 -23.70
C LEU A 224 -8.91 24.98 -24.85
N PRO A 225 -7.77 24.47 -25.36
CA PRO A 225 -7.83 23.37 -26.31
C PRO A 225 -8.46 22.13 -25.66
N SER A 226 -8.89 21.20 -26.51
CA SER A 226 -9.09 19.80 -26.18
C SER A 226 -8.00 19.33 -25.21
N SER A 227 -8.28 19.17 -23.91
CA SER A 227 -7.32 18.68 -22.92
C SER A 227 -7.81 17.42 -22.23
N ALA A 228 -8.83 16.77 -22.78
CA ALA A 228 -9.20 15.42 -22.39
C ALA A 228 -8.05 14.46 -22.73
N LEU A 229 -7.84 13.45 -21.88
CA LEU A 229 -6.72 12.53 -22.03
C LEU A 229 -6.75 11.79 -23.38
N GLU A 230 -7.93 11.31 -23.78
CA GLU A 230 -8.13 10.57 -25.03
C GLU A 230 -7.81 11.46 -26.25
N GLU A 231 -8.37 12.67 -26.30
CA GLU A 231 -8.12 13.63 -27.38
C GLU A 231 -6.64 14.05 -27.47
N LEU A 232 -5.97 14.19 -26.32
CA LEU A 232 -4.53 14.45 -26.29
C LEU A 232 -3.73 13.26 -26.82
N ASP A 233 -4.06 12.04 -26.43
CA ASP A 233 -3.36 10.84 -26.91
C ASP A 233 -3.57 10.64 -28.42
N GLU A 234 -4.78 10.90 -28.92
CA GLU A 234 -5.11 10.87 -30.35
C GLU A 234 -4.38 11.94 -31.15
N SER A 235 -4.42 13.19 -30.72
CA SER A 235 -3.75 14.31 -31.42
C SER A 235 -2.23 14.16 -31.44
N LEU A 236 -1.64 13.55 -30.41
CA LEU A 236 -0.20 13.30 -30.33
C LEU A 236 0.22 11.99 -31.01
N ARG A 237 -0.72 11.14 -31.45
CA ARG A 237 -0.44 9.80 -31.99
C ARG A 237 0.48 9.82 -33.21
N PHE A 238 0.40 10.86 -34.05
CA PHE A 238 1.18 10.99 -35.28
C PHE A 238 2.66 11.33 -35.03
N ARG A 239 3.05 11.63 -33.79
CA ARG A 239 4.45 11.87 -33.44
C ARG A 239 5.20 10.54 -33.36
N GLU A 240 6.23 10.41 -34.21
CA GLU A 240 7.09 9.22 -34.27
C GLU A 240 7.99 9.05 -33.04
N LEU A 241 8.26 10.14 -32.31
CA LEU A 241 9.13 10.16 -31.14
C LEU A 241 8.41 10.68 -29.88
N PRO A 242 8.75 10.13 -28.70
CA PRO A 242 9.56 8.93 -28.50
C PRO A 242 8.81 7.64 -28.90
N THR A 243 9.56 6.57 -29.19
CA THR A 243 8.98 5.26 -29.53
C THR A 243 8.58 4.50 -28.28
N PHE A 244 7.47 3.75 -28.36
CA PHE A 244 6.95 2.95 -27.26
C PHE A 244 7.04 1.47 -27.62
N THR A 245 7.55 0.66 -26.70
CA THR A 245 7.57 -0.81 -26.82
C THR A 245 6.96 -1.41 -25.57
N THR A 246 5.96 -2.25 -25.75
CA THR A 246 5.39 -3.05 -24.65
C THR A 246 6.23 -4.29 -24.45
N ASP A 247 6.47 -4.66 -23.19
CA ASP A 247 7.16 -5.92 -22.87
C ASP A 247 6.37 -7.13 -23.38
N ALA A 248 7.07 -8.14 -23.90
CA ALA A 248 6.47 -9.33 -24.49
C ALA A 248 5.60 -10.14 -23.51
N GLN A 249 5.80 -10.00 -22.20
CA GLN A 249 4.99 -10.68 -21.17
C GLN A 249 3.75 -9.88 -20.74
N HIS A 250 3.58 -8.64 -21.22
CA HIS A 250 2.55 -7.70 -20.76
C HIS A 250 1.73 -7.10 -21.92
N THR A 251 1.21 -7.96 -22.79
CA THR A 251 0.58 -7.55 -24.06
C THR A 251 -0.88 -7.12 -23.97
N LYS A 252 -1.50 -7.09 -22.77
CA LYS A 252 -2.94 -6.81 -22.58
C LYS A 252 -3.43 -5.60 -23.40
N TYR A 253 -2.72 -4.47 -23.33
CA TYR A 253 -3.12 -3.22 -23.98
C TYR A 253 -2.55 -3.01 -25.39
N VAL A 254 -1.94 -4.04 -25.98
CA VAL A 254 -1.45 -3.97 -27.36
C VAL A 254 -2.63 -3.98 -28.32
N ASP A 255 -3.54 -4.94 -28.12
CA ASP A 255 -4.72 -5.12 -28.96
C ASP A 255 -5.98 -4.51 -28.34
N GLU A 256 -6.13 -4.62 -27.02
CA GLU A 256 -7.29 -4.09 -26.30
C GLU A 256 -7.11 -2.62 -25.91
N LYS A 257 -8.18 -1.83 -26.07
CA LYS A 257 -8.22 -0.42 -25.69
C LYS A 257 -9.39 -0.13 -24.75
N PRO A 258 -9.37 -0.67 -23.52
CA PRO A 258 -10.43 -0.45 -22.55
C PRO A 258 -10.32 0.96 -21.96
N VAL A 259 -10.82 1.96 -22.69
CA VAL A 259 -10.91 3.35 -22.19
C VAL A 259 -11.68 3.36 -20.88
N HIS A 260 -11.24 4.19 -19.92
CA HIS A 260 -11.77 4.27 -18.56
C HIS A 260 -11.37 3.11 -17.63
N GLU A 261 -10.49 2.21 -18.07
CA GLU A 261 -9.78 1.32 -17.15
C GLU A 261 -8.53 2.03 -16.63
N ALA A 262 -8.36 2.10 -15.30
CA ALA A 262 -7.26 2.82 -14.65
C ALA A 262 -5.86 2.43 -15.20
N GLY A 263 -5.64 1.15 -15.51
CA GLY A 263 -4.38 0.68 -16.08
C GLY A 263 -4.14 1.17 -17.51
N TYR A 264 -5.19 1.22 -18.34
CA TYR A 264 -5.10 1.72 -19.71
C TYR A 264 -5.00 3.25 -19.73
N ASP A 265 -5.74 3.95 -18.88
CA ASP A 265 -5.63 5.41 -18.72
C ASP A 265 -4.24 5.84 -18.23
N SER A 266 -3.60 5.03 -17.38
CA SER A 266 -2.20 5.24 -16.98
C SER A 266 -1.22 5.08 -18.15
N LEU A 267 -1.44 4.08 -19.03
CA LEU A 267 -0.65 3.90 -20.24
C LEU A 267 -0.81 5.09 -21.21
N MET A 268 -2.05 5.54 -21.44
CA MET A 268 -2.32 6.74 -22.26
C MET A 268 -1.66 7.98 -21.66
N THR A 269 -1.77 8.16 -20.34
CA THR A 269 -1.12 9.26 -19.62
C THR A 269 0.40 9.26 -19.82
N ALA A 270 1.04 8.10 -19.76
CA ALA A 270 2.48 7.98 -20.02
C ALA A 270 2.86 8.36 -21.47
N ARG A 271 2.04 7.94 -22.45
CA ARG A 271 2.25 8.33 -23.86
C ARG A 271 2.13 9.83 -24.07
N VAL A 272 1.06 10.43 -23.52
CA VAL A 272 0.80 11.87 -23.57
C VAL A 272 1.94 12.63 -22.92
N PHE A 273 2.35 12.26 -21.71
CA PHE A 273 3.47 12.85 -21.00
C PHE A 273 4.74 12.89 -21.85
N LEU A 274 5.20 11.74 -22.32
CA LEU A 274 6.47 11.62 -23.03
C LEU A 274 6.47 12.41 -24.35
N ARG A 275 5.35 12.44 -25.08
CA ARG A 275 5.22 13.21 -26.32
C ARG A 275 5.12 14.71 -26.07
N LEU A 276 4.36 15.14 -25.06
CA LEU A 276 4.23 16.56 -24.70
C LEU A 276 5.55 17.14 -24.24
N VAL A 277 6.27 16.45 -23.35
CA VAL A 277 7.58 16.91 -22.87
C VAL A 277 8.56 17.07 -24.02
N SER A 278 8.63 16.08 -24.92
CA SER A 278 9.47 16.16 -26.12
C SER A 278 9.11 17.37 -27.00
N GLN A 279 7.81 17.64 -27.20
CA GLN A 279 7.33 18.77 -27.99
C GLN A 279 7.66 20.13 -27.34
N LEU A 280 7.41 20.27 -26.04
CA LEU A 280 7.63 21.53 -25.31
C LEU A 280 9.13 21.83 -25.19
N ASN A 281 9.95 20.82 -24.92
CA ASN A 281 11.40 20.98 -24.89
C ASN A 281 11.97 21.40 -26.26
N ALA A 282 11.51 20.77 -27.35
CA ALA A 282 11.94 21.16 -28.69
C ALA A 282 11.58 22.61 -29.03
N LYS A 283 10.40 23.09 -28.59
CA LYS A 283 10.01 24.50 -28.74
C LYS A 283 10.92 25.43 -27.96
N ALA A 284 11.23 25.11 -26.70
CA ALA A 284 12.11 25.91 -25.85
C ALA A 284 13.50 26.08 -26.47
N VAL A 285 14.10 25.00 -26.98
CA VAL A 285 15.43 25.04 -27.64
C VAL A 285 15.44 25.93 -28.89
N VAL A 286 14.36 25.92 -29.68
CA VAL A 286 14.25 26.78 -30.88
C VAL A 286 14.14 28.25 -30.50
N THR A 287 13.39 28.57 -29.43
CA THR A 287 13.24 29.95 -28.94
C THR A 287 14.55 30.50 -28.36
N GLU A 288 15.30 29.69 -27.62
CA GLU A 288 16.62 30.07 -27.08
C GLU A 288 17.65 30.33 -28.20
N GLY A 289 17.73 29.44 -29.21
CA GLY A 289 18.63 29.62 -30.35
C GLY A 289 18.32 30.84 -31.22
N ALA A 290 17.05 31.23 -31.32
CA ALA A 290 16.65 32.47 -32.00
C ALA A 290 17.03 33.73 -31.21
N SER A 291 17.07 33.65 -29.88
CA SER A 291 17.48 34.76 -29.01
C SER A 291 18.99 34.98 -28.96
N GLU A 292 19.80 33.93 -29.14
CA GLU A 292 21.28 34.05 -29.21
C GLU A 292 21.76 34.62 -30.56
N GLN A 293 21.05 34.35 -31.66
CA GLN A 293 21.36 34.91 -32.99
C GLN A 293 20.86 36.36 -33.20
N ALA A 294 20.05 36.90 -32.30
CA ALA A 294 19.53 38.27 -32.40
C ALA A 294 20.46 39.35 -31.80
N SER A 295 21.70 39.01 -31.44
CA SER A 295 22.69 39.95 -30.88
C SER A 295 23.65 40.58 -31.91
N CYS A 296 23.46 40.31 -33.20
CA CYS A 296 24.14 41.03 -34.28
C CYS A 296 23.18 41.25 -35.46
N ASP A 297 22.44 42.36 -35.41
CA ASP A 297 22.10 43.26 -36.51
C ASP A 297 20.78 43.97 -36.19
N GLY A 298 20.86 45.29 -36.01
CA GLY A 298 19.69 46.13 -35.85
C GLY A 298 19.02 46.38 -37.20
N GLU A 299 17.71 46.17 -37.27
CA GLU A 299 16.70 47.18 -37.61
C GLU A 299 15.31 46.51 -37.82
N GLY A 300 14.31 47.08 -37.13
CA GLY A 300 12.89 47.14 -37.50
C GLY A 300 12.18 45.95 -38.17
N GLY A 301 11.34 45.25 -37.41
CA GLY A 301 10.26 44.44 -37.97
C GLY A 301 9.47 43.69 -36.90
N GLY A 302 8.37 44.27 -36.44
CA GLY A 302 7.43 43.57 -35.55
C GLY A 302 6.77 42.40 -36.28
N VAL A 303 6.90 41.19 -35.72
CA VAL A 303 6.19 40.00 -36.20
C VAL A 303 5.40 39.41 -35.03
N SER A 304 4.09 39.61 -35.07
CA SER A 304 3.13 38.91 -34.22
C SER A 304 3.03 37.47 -34.72
N LEU A 305 3.57 36.51 -33.97
CA LEU A 305 3.49 35.09 -34.31
C LEU A 305 2.20 34.50 -33.73
N ASP A 306 1.28 34.24 -34.66
CA ASP A 306 -0.04 33.64 -34.47
C ASP A 306 0.08 32.18 -34.00
N THR A 307 -0.36 31.91 -32.79
CA THR A 307 -0.44 30.56 -32.18
C THR A 307 -1.65 29.74 -32.65
N GLY A 308 -2.41 30.20 -33.66
CA GLY A 308 -3.64 29.53 -34.12
C GLY A 308 -3.46 28.39 -35.15
N ASP A 309 -2.31 28.26 -35.83
CA ASP A 309 -2.37 27.76 -37.22
C ASP A 309 -1.98 26.28 -37.47
N ILE A 310 -1.93 25.40 -36.44
CA ILE A 310 -1.53 23.99 -36.65
C ILE A 310 -2.62 22.95 -36.31
N LEU A 311 -3.75 23.34 -35.72
CA LEU A 311 -4.89 22.43 -35.49
C LEU A 311 -5.97 22.47 -36.58
N ALA A 312 -5.83 23.31 -37.62
CA ALA A 312 -6.88 23.60 -38.60
C ALA A 312 -6.71 22.92 -39.98
N ARG A 313 -6.10 21.73 -40.06
CA ARG A 313 -6.03 20.99 -41.34
C ARG A 313 -6.53 19.55 -41.24
N GLY A 314 -7.83 19.40 -41.52
CA GLY A 314 -8.40 18.20 -42.13
C GLY A 314 -9.68 17.69 -41.47
N LEU A 315 -10.85 18.15 -41.96
CA LEU A 315 -11.92 17.32 -42.57
C LEU A 315 -13.25 18.09 -42.58
N ASP A 316 -13.72 18.44 -43.80
CA ASP A 316 -15.07 18.95 -44.08
C ASP A 316 -16.13 17.86 -43.94
N ILE A 317 -17.05 17.96 -42.96
CA ILE A 317 -18.32 17.19 -42.89
C ILE A 317 -19.41 18.07 -42.22
N PRO A 318 -20.69 18.08 -42.67
CA PRO A 318 -21.56 19.25 -42.59
C PRO A 318 -22.31 19.45 -41.28
N SER A 319 -22.67 20.72 -41.06
CA SER A 319 -23.53 21.27 -40.00
C SER A 319 -24.75 20.40 -39.67
N SER A 320 -24.90 20.05 -38.39
CA SER A 320 -26.20 19.71 -37.80
C SER A 320 -26.37 20.36 -36.41
N ARG A 321 -27.64 20.62 -36.09
CA ARG A 321 -28.20 21.61 -35.14
C ARG A 321 -27.93 21.33 -33.64
N PRO A 322 -28.09 22.33 -32.76
CA PRO A 322 -27.87 22.16 -31.33
C PRO A 322 -28.98 21.31 -30.70
N VAL A 323 -28.57 20.37 -29.84
CA VAL A 323 -29.48 19.63 -28.95
C VAL A 323 -29.20 20.09 -27.53
N GLU A 324 -30.19 20.75 -26.91
CA GLU A 324 -30.25 21.01 -25.48
C GLU A 324 -30.44 19.69 -24.74
N GLU A 325 -29.48 19.26 -23.92
CA GLU A 325 -29.66 18.11 -23.04
C GLU A 325 -30.24 18.55 -21.70
N THR A 326 -31.54 18.35 -21.57
CA THR A 326 -32.30 18.46 -20.33
C THR A 326 -32.04 17.24 -19.47
N LEU A 327 -31.54 17.45 -18.24
CA LEU A 327 -31.40 16.43 -17.20
C LEU A 327 -32.79 15.90 -16.79
N VAL A 328 -33.10 14.66 -17.17
CA VAL A 328 -34.27 13.92 -16.68
C VAL A 328 -33.80 12.79 -15.78
N ILE A 329 -34.03 12.94 -14.47
CA ILE A 329 -33.86 11.86 -13.48
C ILE A 329 -35.05 10.91 -13.64
N ARG A 330 -34.78 9.68 -14.10
CA ARG A 330 -35.76 8.58 -14.08
C ARG A 330 -35.38 7.58 -12.99
N GLU A 331 -36.21 7.50 -11.97
CA GLU A 331 -36.25 6.36 -11.05
C GLU A 331 -36.64 5.10 -11.83
N ARG A 332 -35.82 4.05 -11.73
CA ARG A 332 -36.16 2.72 -12.26
C ARG A 332 -36.59 1.81 -11.12
N GLU A 333 -37.86 1.45 -11.11
CA GLU A 333 -38.37 0.25 -10.44
C GLU A 333 -37.84 -0.98 -11.17
N CYS A 334 -37.23 -1.91 -10.42
CA CYS A 334 -36.75 -3.19 -10.93
C CYS A 334 -37.68 -4.31 -10.43
N SER A 335 -38.48 -4.86 -11.34
CA SER A 335 -39.24 -6.09 -11.16
C SER A 335 -38.30 -7.30 -11.31
N GLN A 336 -38.14 -8.08 -10.24
CA GLN A 336 -37.40 -9.35 -10.25
C GLN A 336 -38.36 -10.53 -10.01
N THR A 337 -38.32 -11.50 -10.91
CA THR A 337 -38.85 -12.85 -10.71
C THR A 337 -37.91 -13.67 -9.82
N PRO A 338 -38.42 -14.61 -8.99
CA PRO A 338 -37.61 -15.23 -7.95
C PRO A 338 -36.77 -16.38 -8.52
N VAL A 339 -35.45 -16.19 -8.55
CA VAL A 339 -34.48 -17.27 -8.69
C VAL A 339 -33.94 -17.59 -7.31
N THR A 340 -34.26 -18.79 -6.82
CA THR A 340 -33.81 -19.31 -5.52
C THR A 340 -32.30 -19.54 -5.53
N VAL A 341 -31.55 -18.58 -4.98
CA VAL A 341 -30.12 -18.73 -4.69
C VAL A 341 -29.96 -18.95 -3.18
N THR A 342 -29.39 -20.08 -2.81
CA THR A 342 -29.16 -20.51 -1.43
C THR A 342 -28.31 -19.47 -0.68
N ARG A 343 -28.94 -18.76 0.25
CA ARG A 343 -28.35 -17.71 1.08
C ARG A 343 -27.36 -18.34 2.07
N GLN A 344 -26.08 -18.44 1.70
CA GLN A 344 -25.02 -18.60 2.71
C GLN A 344 -24.79 -17.25 3.36
N GLN A 345 -25.31 -17.08 4.57
CA GLN A 345 -24.98 -15.94 5.42
C GLN A 345 -23.47 -15.96 5.71
N PRO A 346 -22.72 -14.87 5.48
CA PRO A 346 -21.42 -14.73 6.09
C PRO A 346 -21.65 -14.56 7.59
N VAL A 347 -21.34 -15.59 8.36
CA VAL A 347 -21.28 -15.51 9.82
C VAL A 347 -20.10 -14.60 10.14
N ILE A 348 -20.38 -13.30 10.31
CA ILE A 348 -19.45 -12.37 10.98
C ILE A 348 -19.44 -12.81 12.44
N ALA A 349 -18.62 -13.80 12.75
CA ALA A 349 -18.29 -14.14 14.13
C ALA A 349 -17.44 -12.98 14.66
N HIS A 350 -18.03 -12.14 15.50
CA HIS A 350 -17.26 -11.27 16.37
C HIS A 350 -16.38 -12.17 17.24
N ALA A 351 -15.12 -12.34 16.86
CA ALA A 351 -14.13 -13.01 17.68
C ALA A 351 -14.08 -12.29 19.02
N THR A 352 -14.46 -12.98 20.09
CA THR A 352 -14.28 -12.41 21.41
C THR A 352 -12.79 -12.42 21.71
N ARG A 353 -12.32 -11.51 22.56
CA ARG A 353 -10.92 -11.41 23.02
C ARG A 353 -10.32 -12.76 23.51
N PHE A 354 -11.15 -13.78 23.73
CA PHE A 354 -10.78 -15.10 24.23
C PHE A 354 -10.44 -16.14 23.15
N ASP A 355 -10.74 -15.88 21.88
CA ASP A 355 -10.42 -16.81 20.77
C ASP A 355 -8.91 -16.82 20.40
N ILE A 356 -8.11 -15.99 21.07
CA ILE A 356 -6.65 -15.86 20.88
C ILE A 356 -5.85 -16.90 21.71
N LEU A 357 -6.50 -17.81 22.43
CA LEU A 357 -5.84 -18.77 23.34
C LEU A 357 -5.57 -20.18 22.77
N ALA A 358 -5.65 -20.37 21.45
CA ALA A 358 -5.21 -21.61 20.82
C ALA A 358 -3.72 -21.53 20.44
N ASP A 359 -2.84 -21.83 21.40
CA ASP A 359 -1.41 -21.99 21.14
C ASP A 359 -1.17 -23.32 20.38
N GLN A 360 -0.79 -23.24 19.11
CA GLN A 360 -0.04 -24.31 18.41
C GLN A 360 1.45 -23.94 18.39
N PRO A 361 2.36 -24.88 18.66
CA PRO A 361 3.79 -24.65 18.53
C PRO A 361 4.22 -24.84 17.08
N ASP A 362 4.81 -23.81 16.47
CA ASP A 362 5.58 -23.94 15.24
C ASP A 362 7.07 -23.68 15.54
N ASP A 363 7.91 -24.58 15.01
CA ASP A 363 9.37 -24.54 15.06
C ASP A 363 9.91 -23.28 14.37
N ILE A 364 10.82 -22.59 15.04
CA ILE A 364 11.52 -21.41 14.51
C ILE A 364 12.94 -21.86 14.16
N SER A 365 13.23 -21.94 12.86
CA SER A 365 14.62 -22.05 12.38
C SER A 365 15.24 -20.66 12.31
N GLU A 366 16.42 -20.55 12.93
CA GLU A 366 17.30 -19.39 12.97
C GLU A 366 18.14 -19.35 11.69
N TYR A 367 18.16 -18.22 10.97
CA TYR A 367 19.08 -18.03 9.83
C TYR A 367 19.86 -16.73 9.94
N LEU A 368 21.18 -16.91 9.78
CA LEU A 368 22.26 -15.95 9.84
C LEU A 368 22.32 -15.06 8.59
N ARG A 369 22.79 -13.82 8.79
CA ARG A 369 23.17 -12.88 7.73
C ARG A 369 24.51 -13.26 7.10
N SER A 370 24.66 -13.01 5.81
CA SER A 370 25.95 -12.83 5.14
C SER A 370 25.89 -11.55 4.33
N ASP A 371 26.81 -10.64 4.63
CA ASP A 371 27.10 -9.42 3.86
C ASP A 371 27.83 -9.81 2.57
N ASP A 372 27.43 -9.20 1.45
CA ASP A 372 28.28 -8.55 0.44
C ASP A 372 27.41 -8.28 -0.79
N ASP A 373 27.19 -7.01 -1.11
CA ASP A 373 26.85 -6.58 -2.47
C ASP A 373 27.12 -5.07 -2.55
N SER A 374 28.24 -4.74 -3.19
CA SER A 374 28.67 -3.38 -3.51
C SER A 374 27.63 -2.69 -4.39
N VAL A 375 27.11 -1.56 -3.91
CA VAL A 375 26.09 -0.77 -4.58
C VAL A 375 26.75 0.11 -5.66
N GLU A 376 26.54 -0.20 -6.94
CA GLU A 376 26.81 0.75 -8.02
C GLU A 376 25.77 1.88 -7.96
N GLU A 377 26.23 3.11 -7.75
CA GLU A 377 25.42 4.34 -7.85
C GLU A 377 25.02 4.60 -9.31
N ASP A 378 23.85 4.12 -9.71
CA ASP A 378 23.24 4.49 -10.99
C ASP A 378 22.71 5.94 -10.95
N LEU A 379 23.56 6.90 -11.34
CA LEU A 379 23.31 8.32 -11.62
C LEU A 379 22.38 8.58 -12.84
N PHE A 380 21.35 7.76 -13.04
CA PHE A 380 20.65 7.66 -14.34
C PHE A 380 19.83 8.90 -14.74
N LEU A 381 19.54 9.83 -13.81
CA LEU A 381 18.68 11.01 -14.07
C LEU A 381 19.25 12.35 -13.58
N THR A 382 20.37 12.35 -12.86
CA THR A 382 21.00 13.56 -12.28
C THR A 382 22.50 13.48 -12.47
N SER A 383 22.96 13.87 -13.66
CA SER A 383 24.32 14.34 -13.96
C SER A 383 24.43 14.53 -15.47
N GLY A 384 24.63 15.78 -15.90
CA GLY A 384 24.98 16.09 -17.29
C GLY A 384 26.41 15.63 -17.64
N GLY A 385 26.73 15.57 -18.94
CA GLY A 385 28.08 15.29 -19.43
C GLY A 385 28.21 14.21 -20.50
N ASP A 386 27.14 13.44 -20.77
CA ASP A 386 27.10 12.53 -21.93
C ASP A 386 26.48 13.24 -23.13
N LEU A 387 27.35 13.70 -24.03
CA LEU A 387 26.99 14.37 -25.29
C LEU A 387 25.98 13.58 -26.13
N THR A 388 25.97 12.25 -26.03
CA THR A 388 25.02 11.41 -26.79
C THR A 388 23.62 11.49 -26.20
N ILE A 389 23.50 11.56 -24.88
CA ILE A 389 22.22 11.73 -24.19
C ILE A 389 21.70 13.14 -24.40
N ASP A 390 22.55 14.15 -24.27
CA ASP A 390 22.17 15.55 -24.49
C ASP A 390 21.69 15.78 -25.93
N SER A 391 22.36 15.15 -26.91
CA SER A 391 21.89 15.13 -28.29
C SER A 391 20.51 14.47 -28.43
N LYS A 392 20.28 13.32 -27.79
CA LYS A 392 18.96 12.65 -27.81
C LYS A 392 17.86 13.52 -27.19
N ILE A 393 18.15 14.24 -26.10
CA ILE A 393 17.21 15.18 -25.47
C ILE A 393 16.87 16.32 -26.43
N LYS A 394 17.88 16.95 -27.06
CA LYS A 394 17.70 18.03 -28.05
C LYS A 394 16.85 17.60 -29.24
N HIS A 395 17.00 16.35 -29.69
CA HIS A 395 16.21 15.79 -30.80
C HIS A 395 14.88 15.16 -30.35
N GLY A 396 14.43 15.40 -29.11
CA GLY A 396 13.13 14.95 -28.61
C GLY A 396 12.99 13.43 -28.44
N LYS A 397 14.11 12.70 -28.41
CA LYS A 397 14.15 11.24 -28.19
C LYS A 397 14.10 10.87 -26.71
N LEU A 398 14.50 11.79 -25.83
CA LEU A 398 14.50 11.63 -24.37
C LEU A 398 13.91 12.89 -23.71
N ILE A 399 13.40 12.74 -22.49
CA ILE A 399 12.93 13.87 -21.67
C ILE A 399 14.10 14.70 -21.13
N PRO A 400 13.89 15.99 -20.81
CA PRO A 400 14.89 16.80 -20.12
C PRO A 400 15.33 16.15 -18.81
N ARG A 401 16.59 16.35 -18.46
CA ARG A 401 17.12 15.94 -17.14
C ARG A 401 16.34 16.63 -16.02
N LEU A 402 16.22 15.98 -14.87
CA LEU A 402 15.34 16.45 -13.80
C LEU A 402 15.81 17.76 -13.14
N ASP A 403 17.09 18.09 -13.31
CA ASP A 403 17.72 19.35 -12.90
C ASP A 403 17.55 20.49 -13.93
N ASN A 404 16.97 20.23 -15.10
CA ASN A 404 16.71 21.24 -16.12
C ASN A 404 15.62 22.23 -15.69
N GLU A 405 15.79 23.51 -16.04
CA GLU A 405 14.84 24.60 -15.75
C GLU A 405 13.42 24.32 -16.26
N PHE A 406 13.27 23.48 -17.29
CA PHE A 406 11.98 22.96 -17.77
C PHE A 406 11.08 22.47 -16.62
N TRP A 407 11.63 21.74 -15.66
CA TRP A 407 10.86 21.19 -14.55
C TRP A 407 10.49 22.23 -13.50
N LYS A 408 11.16 23.38 -13.45
CA LYS A 408 10.71 24.51 -12.62
C LYS A 408 9.43 25.12 -13.14
N VAL A 409 9.16 25.01 -14.44
CA VAL A 409 7.90 25.44 -15.05
C VAL A 409 6.83 24.37 -14.87
N TYR A 410 7.09 23.13 -15.27
CA TYR A 410 6.05 22.11 -15.39
C TYR A 410 5.97 21.09 -14.26
N GLY A 411 7.03 20.93 -13.46
CA GLY A 411 7.07 20.01 -12.33
C GLY A 411 6.32 20.56 -11.12
N ASN A 412 5.74 19.64 -10.33
CA ASN A 412 5.11 19.92 -9.05
C ASN A 412 3.98 20.95 -9.09
N LYS A 413 3.32 21.08 -10.25
CA LYS A 413 2.14 21.91 -10.47
C LYS A 413 1.01 21.05 -11.00
N LEU A 414 -0.14 21.11 -10.32
CA LEU A 414 -1.31 20.29 -10.64
C LEU A 414 -2.42 21.19 -11.17
N ARG A 415 -3.06 20.78 -12.26
CA ARG A 415 -4.14 21.57 -12.86
C ARG A 415 -5.36 21.52 -11.95
N MET A 416 -6.01 22.67 -11.75
CA MET A 416 -7.22 22.78 -10.95
C MET A 416 -8.32 23.52 -11.73
N PHE A 417 -9.53 22.99 -11.69
CA PHE A 417 -10.71 23.64 -12.25
C PHE A 417 -11.55 24.23 -11.11
N GLY A 418 -12.12 25.41 -11.35
CA GLY A 418 -12.99 26.08 -10.38
C GLY A 418 -12.30 26.99 -9.37
N ILE A 419 -10.98 27.23 -9.49
CA ILE A 419 -10.24 28.21 -8.69
C ILE A 419 -9.61 29.30 -9.58
N ALA A 420 -9.38 30.48 -9.03
CA ALA A 420 -8.85 31.63 -9.76
C ALA A 420 -7.43 31.38 -10.28
N GLU A 421 -6.64 30.67 -9.49
CA GLU A 421 -5.24 30.33 -9.72
C GLU A 421 -5.06 29.28 -10.83
N ARG A 422 -6.11 28.51 -11.16
CA ARG A 422 -6.17 27.45 -12.19
C ARG A 422 -5.20 26.27 -12.02
N PHE A 423 -4.31 26.33 -11.03
CA PHE A 423 -3.42 25.24 -10.65
C PHE A 423 -3.04 25.38 -9.17
N CYS A 424 -2.54 24.31 -8.57
CA CYS A 424 -1.88 24.35 -7.28
C CYS A 424 -0.43 23.89 -7.40
N GLU A 425 0.43 24.40 -6.54
CA GLU A 425 1.86 24.10 -6.52
C GLU A 425 2.18 23.31 -5.26
N LEU A 426 2.91 22.20 -5.41
CA LEU A 426 3.46 21.45 -4.29
C LEU A 426 4.67 22.23 -3.77
N ARG A 427 4.43 23.21 -2.90
CA ARG A 427 5.51 23.95 -2.24
C ARG A 427 6.04 23.13 -1.06
N LEU A 428 7.36 22.92 -1.03
CA LEU A 428 8.05 22.94 0.25
C LEU A 428 8.13 24.40 0.65
N HIS A 429 7.57 24.75 1.81
CA HIS A 429 8.14 25.90 2.51
C HIS A 429 9.60 25.54 2.77
N ASP A 430 10.53 26.29 2.18
CA ASP A 430 11.89 26.36 2.70
C ASP A 430 11.75 26.64 4.21
N LYS A 431 12.12 25.67 5.03
CA LYS A 431 12.19 25.84 6.48
C LYS A 431 13.50 26.51 6.85
#